data_AF-A0A351SQP6-F1
#
_entry.id   AF-A0A351SQP6-F1
#
_cell.length_a   1.000
_cell.length_b   1.000
_cell.length_c   1.000
_cell.angle_alpha   90.00
_cell.angle_beta   90.00
_cell.angle_gamma   90.00
#
_symmetry.space_group_name_H-M   'P 1'
#
loop_
_entity.id
_entity.type
_entity.pdbx_description
1 polymer ?
#
loop_
_entity_poly.entity_id
_entity_poly.type
_entity_poly.pdbx_seq_one_letter_code
_entity_poly.pdbx_strand_id
1 'polypeptide(L)' 'MIFPSIDKLLNVVKSKYELVHIVANRSKQMHEYKNYQLEEKDYKSSKNIGRAMEELENGLIKVNNNDANL' A
#
# COMPACT_ATOMS: atom_id res chain seq x y z
N MET A 1 12.99 -8.34 6.00
CA MET A 1 12.54 -8.86 4.68
C MET A 1 11.37 -7.99 4.23
N ILE A 2 11.26 -7.68 2.94
CA ILE A 2 10.16 -6.85 2.43
C ILE A 2 8.89 -7.70 2.45
N PHE A 3 7.86 -7.24 3.16
CA PHE A 3 6.55 -7.88 3.24
C PHE A 3 5.48 -6.83 2.92
N PRO A 4 4.41 -7.21 2.20
CA PRO A 4 4.21 -8.43 1.40
C PRO A 4 5.12 -8.52 0.16
N SER A 5 5.00 -9.63 -0.60
CA SER A 5 5.75 -9.81 -1.86
C SER A 5 5.22 -8.91 -2.98
N ILE A 6 6.11 -8.48 -3.87
CA ILE A 6 5.75 -7.58 -4.99
C ILE A 6 4.71 -8.22 -5.90
N ASP A 7 4.82 -9.52 -6.21
CA ASP A 7 3.89 -10.22 -7.12
C ASP A 7 2.44 -10.16 -6.62
N LYS A 8 2.23 -10.26 -5.30
CA LYS A 8 0.88 -10.11 -4.73
C LYS A 8 0.32 -8.71 -4.92
N LEU A 9 1.16 -7.68 -4.77
CA LEU A 9 0.74 -6.30 -4.93
C LEU A 9 0.43 -5.97 -6.39
N LEU A 10 1.15 -6.56 -7.33
CA LEU A 10 0.88 -6.42 -8.76
C LEU A 10 -0.44 -7.09 -9.21
N ASN A 11 -1.08 -7.90 -8.36
CA ASN A 11 -2.47 -8.35 -8.59
C ASN A 11 -3.52 -7.30 -8.20
N VAL A 12 -3.12 -6.26 -7.44
CA VAL A 12 -4.01 -5.20 -6.94
C VAL A 12 -3.90 -3.92 -7.78
N VAL A 13 -2.73 -3.64 -8.34
CA VAL A 13 -2.43 -2.43 -9.12
C VAL A 13 -2.03 -2.77 -10.56
N LYS A 14 -2.20 -1.83 -11.49
CA LYS A 14 -2.02 -2.09 -12.93
C LYS A 14 -0.56 -2.12 -13.37
N SER A 15 0.35 -1.51 -12.60
CA SER A 15 1.76 -1.45 -12.97
C SER A 15 2.71 -1.30 -11.78
N LYS A 16 3.99 -1.61 -12.02
CA LYS A 16 5.07 -1.35 -11.05
C LYS A 16 5.21 0.13 -10.71
N TYR A 17 4.99 1.03 -11.66
CA TYR A 17 5.07 2.47 -11.41
C TYR A 17 3.94 2.94 -10.50
N GLU A 18 2.72 2.47 -10.75
CA GLU A 18 1.57 2.74 -9.89
C GLU A 18 1.79 2.21 -8.47
N LEU A 19 2.31 0.98 -8.35
CA LEU A 19 2.70 0.41 -7.05
C LEU A 19 3.63 1.35 -6.27
N VAL A 20 4.72 1.79 -6.91
CA VAL A 20 5.72 2.66 -6.28
C VAL A 20 5.09 3.98 -5.85
N HIS A 21 4.28 4.60 -6.71
CA HIS A 21 3.61 5.87 -6.39
C HIS A 21 2.63 5.74 -5.21
N ILE A 22 1.77 4.73 -5.20
CA ILE A 22 0.79 4.50 -4.14
C ILE A 22 1.48 4.26 -2.80
N VAL A 23 2.44 3.33 -2.78
CA VAL A 23 3.15 2.95 -1.56
C VAL A 23 3.98 4.11 -1.02
N ALA A 24 4.68 4.86 -1.88
CA ALA A 24 5.47 6.02 -1.46
C ALA A 24 4.58 7.12 -0.86
N ASN A 25 3.47 7.47 -1.54
CA ASN A 25 2.55 8.49 -1.05
C ASN A 25 1.90 8.07 0.27
N ARG A 26 1.48 6.82 0.39
CA ARG A 26 0.89 6.31 1.63
C ARG A 26 1.89 6.27 2.78
N SER A 27 3.12 5.82 2.52
CA SER A 27 4.20 5.84 3.51
C SER A 27 4.52 7.25 4.02
N LYS A 28 4.42 8.26 3.13
CA LYS A 28 4.57 9.67 3.50
C LYS A 28 3.44 10.13 4.42
N GLN A 29 2.18 9.82 4.10
CA GLN A 29 1.03 10.14 4.97
C GLN A 29 1.16 9.50 6.36
N MET A 30 1.55 8.23 6.44
CA MET A 30 1.82 7.57 7.74
C MET A 30 2.90 8.29 8.54
N HIS A 31 3.92 8.80 7.86
CA HIS A 31 5.02 9.52 8.52
C HIS A 31 4.55 10.86 9.09
N GLU A 32 3.83 11.65 8.28
CA GLU A 32 3.36 12.99 8.61
C GLU A 32 2.25 12.99 9.66
N TYR A 33 1.26 12.11 9.50
CA TYR A 33 0.02 12.17 10.30
C TYR A 33 -0.09 11.06 11.35
N LYS A 34 0.89 10.15 11.44
CA LYS A 34 0.80 8.92 12.27
C LYS A 34 -0.50 8.15 12.04
N ASN A 35 -1.01 8.23 10.82
CA ASN A 35 -2.28 7.64 10.43
C ASN A 35 -2.05 6.23 9.90
N TYR A 36 -2.55 5.25 10.64
CA TYR A 36 -2.49 3.82 10.30
C TYR A 36 -3.91 3.28 10.12
N GLN A 37 -4.13 2.43 9.12
CA GLN A 37 -5.44 1.79 8.86
C GLN A 37 -5.57 0.42 9.51
N LEU A 38 -4.48 -0.10 10.09
CA LEU A 38 -4.45 -1.27 10.96
C LEU A 38 -3.90 -0.86 12.33
N GLU A 39 -4.21 -1.67 13.35
CA GLU A 39 -3.56 -1.55 14.65
C GLU A 39 -2.05 -1.81 14.50
N GLU A 40 -1.21 -1.11 15.27
CA GLU A 40 0.24 -1.21 15.12
C GLU A 40 0.80 -2.63 15.31
N LYS A 41 0.13 -3.43 16.15
CA LYS A 41 0.47 -4.84 16.42
C LYS A 41 0.17 -5.79 15.26
N ASP A 42 -0.69 -5.39 14.32
CA ASP A 42 -1.14 -6.25 13.22
C ASP A 42 -0.22 -6.11 11.99
N TYR A 43 0.60 -5.05 11.93
CA TYR A 43 1.63 -4.93 10.90
C TYR A 43 2.78 -5.89 11.15
N LYS A 44 3.20 -6.59 10.10
CA LYS A 44 4.45 -7.37 10.11
C LYS A 44 5.67 -6.48 9.89
N SER A 45 5.49 -5.38 9.17
CA SER A 45 6.56 -4.44 8.84
C SER A 45 6.72 -3.35 9.90
N SER A 46 7.95 -3.13 10.34
CA SER A 46 8.29 -2.02 11.24
C SER A 46 8.37 -0.67 10.54
N LYS A 47 8.64 -0.65 9.22
CA LYS A 47 8.78 0.58 8.42
C LYS A 47 7.48 0.92 7.70
N ASN A 48 7.17 2.21 7.60
CA ASN A 48 5.98 2.72 6.91
C ASN A 48 5.84 2.22 5.46
N ILE A 49 6.95 2.01 4.74
CA ILE A 49 6.90 1.47 3.39
C ILE A 49 6.26 0.08 3.34
N GLY A 50 6.63 -0.81 4.27
CA GLY A 50 6.05 -2.15 4.37
C GLY A 50 4.62 -2.09 4.91
N ARG A 51 4.36 -1.23 5.90
CA ARG A 51 2.99 -0.99 6.39
C ARG A 51 2.05 -0.52 5.28
N ALA A 52 2.50 0.36 4.39
CA ALA A 52 1.74 0.82 3.24
C ALA A 52 1.51 -0.31 2.21
N MET A 53 2.49 -1.18 2.00
CA MET A 53 2.31 -2.38 1.17
C MET A 53 1.28 -3.35 1.79
N GLU A 54 1.27 -3.50 3.11
CA GLU A 54 0.29 -4.32 3.83
C GLU A 54 -1.14 -3.75 3.75
N GLU A 55 -1.29 -2.43 3.87
CA GLU A 55 -2.61 -1.80 3.66
C GLU A 55 -3.10 -1.93 2.22
N LEU A 56 -2.19 -1.88 1.24
CA LEU A 56 -2.52 -2.10 -0.17
C LEU A 56 -2.98 -3.55 -0.41
N GLU A 57 -2.24 -4.55 0.10
CA GLU A 57 -2.62 -5.97 -0.02
C GLU A 57 -3.97 -6.27 0.64
N ASN A 58 -4.27 -5.61 1.77
CA ASN A 58 -5.55 -5.76 2.47
C ASN A 58 -6.71 -4.96 1.83
N GLY A 59 -6.49 -4.28 0.69
CA GLY A 59 -7.52 -3.49 0.01
C GLY A 59 -7.97 -2.25 0.80
N LEU A 60 -7.19 -1.81 1.78
CA LEU A 60 -7.51 -0.64 2.61
C LEU A 60 -7.17 0.68 1.89
N ILE A 61 -6.37 0.63 0.83
CA ILE A 61 -6.07 1.78 -0.03
C ILE A 61 -7.01 1.75 -1.24
N LYS A 62 -7.85 2.78 -1.39
CA LYS A 62 -8.70 2.94 -2.57
C LYS A 62 -7.85 3.37 -3.76
N VAL A 63 -7.63 2.45 -4.68
CA VAL A 63 -6.98 2.72 -5.97
C VAL A 63 -8.08 3.05 -6.97
N ASN A 64 -8.14 4.30 -7.41
CA ASN A 64 -9.13 4.75 -8.40
C ASN A 64 -8.75 4.20 -9.78
N ASN A 65 -9.20 2.99 -10.07
CA ASN A 65 -9.15 2.43 -11.41
C ASN A 65 -10.25 3.09 -12.24
N ASN A 66 -9.94 4.23 -12.88
CA ASN A 66 -10.83 4.90 -13.83
C ASN A 66 -11.01 4.10 -15.16
N ASP A 67 -11.18 2.77 -15.08
CA ASP A 67 -11.54 1.93 -16.23
C ASP A 67 -13.01 1.50 -16.15
N ALA A 68 -13.88 2.38 -15.68
CA ALA A 68 -15.32 2.23 -15.91
C ALA A 68 -15.66 2.81 -17.28
N ASN A 69 -15.66 1.93 -18.30
CA ASN A 69 -16.19 2.11 -19.65
C ASN A 69 -15.45 3.10 -20.57
N LEU A 70 -14.66 2.55 -21.49
CA LEU A 70 -14.67 2.96 -22.90
C LEU A 70 -14.76 1.71 -23.79
#